data_AF-A0A8J4GVV4-F1
#
_entry.id   AF-A0A8J4GVV4-F1
#
_cell.length_a   1.000
_cell.length_b   1.000
_cell.length_c   1.000
_cell.angle_alpha   90.00
_cell.angle_beta   90.00
_cell.angle_gamma   90.00
#
_symmetry.space_group_name_H-M   'P 1'
#
loop_
_entity.id
_entity.type
_entity.pdbx_description
1 polymer ?
#
loop_
_entity_poly.entity_id
_entity_poly.type
_entity_poly.pdbx_seq_one_letter_code
_entity_poly.pdbx_strand_id
1 'polypeptide(L)'
;MRATATGAKSTLSGIARLVSDAQAREAPVQRLADTVAGRFCYGVMTAAAATFLFWLTAGPQLFPQVLDPDLAGSGWAAVEASYHSHGAGGWGGGAAAAAFDDDALLSSSPLILALRLAVDVLVVACPCALGLATPTAVLVASSLGARRGLLVRGGDVLERLAAVDTVVLDKTGTLTEGKLKVLGVQVARTHTAPEASGIGSGNSDTPEDAVLRLAAAVESATRH
;
A
#
# COMPACT_ATOMS: atom_id res chain seq x y z
N MET A 1 -32.28 -24.58 -25.19
CA MET A 1 -30.92 -24.10 -25.56
C MET A 1 -29.99 -25.30 -25.70
N ARG A 2 -29.07 -25.30 -26.66
CA ARG A 2 -28.05 -26.35 -26.85
C ARG A 2 -26.70 -25.81 -26.38
N ALA A 3 -26.03 -26.49 -25.45
CA ALA A 3 -24.75 -26.03 -24.91
C ALA A 3 -23.62 -26.26 -25.93
N THR A 4 -22.92 -25.19 -26.31
CA THR A 4 -21.77 -25.22 -27.24
C THR A 4 -20.43 -25.32 -26.51
N ALA A 5 -20.34 -24.84 -25.27
CA ALA A 5 -19.18 -24.99 -24.40
C ALA A 5 -19.60 -25.00 -22.92
N THR A 6 -18.98 -25.84 -22.09
CA THR A 6 -19.29 -26.01 -20.67
C THR A 6 -18.02 -26.13 -19.82
N GLY A 7 -18.16 -25.90 -18.51
CA GLY A 7 -17.05 -25.98 -17.55
C GLY A 7 -15.88 -25.09 -17.95
N ALA A 8 -14.67 -25.67 -17.95
CA ALA A 8 -13.42 -24.96 -18.21
C ALA A 8 -13.28 -24.36 -19.63
N LYS A 9 -14.13 -24.76 -20.60
CA LYS A 9 -14.14 -24.20 -21.96
C LYS A 9 -15.19 -23.08 -22.12
N SER A 10 -15.91 -22.72 -21.05
CA SER A 10 -16.89 -21.65 -21.10
C SER A 10 -16.24 -20.28 -21.18
N THR A 11 -16.93 -19.31 -21.80
CA THR A 11 -16.50 -17.92 -21.86
C THR A 11 -16.24 -17.33 -20.47
N LEU A 12 -17.07 -17.69 -19.48
CA LEU A 12 -16.94 -17.21 -18.10
C LEU A 12 -15.68 -17.76 -17.41
N SER A 13 -15.34 -19.04 -17.64
CA SER A 13 -14.06 -19.59 -17.20
C SER A 13 -12.87 -18.96 -17.91
N GLY A 14 -13.03 -18.57 -19.18
CA GLY A 14 -12.03 -17.79 -19.93
C GLY A 14 -11.77 -16.42 -19.28
N ILE A 15 -12.84 -15.67 -18.97
CA ILE A 15 -12.74 -14.37 -18.28
C ILE A 15 -12.09 -14.54 -16.90
N ALA A 16 -12.53 -15.54 -16.11
CA ALA A 16 -11.96 -15.78 -14.79
C ALA A 16 -10.45 -16.08 -14.83
N ARG A 17 -9.99 -16.85 -15.83
CA ARG A 17 -8.56 -17.11 -16.04
C ARG A 17 -7.80 -15.84 -16.42
N LEU A 18 -8.31 -15.08 -17.40
CA LEU A 18 -7.68 -13.82 -17.81
C LEU A 18 -7.58 -12.82 -16.65
N VAL A 19 -8.62 -12.73 -15.80
CA VAL A 19 -8.60 -11.89 -14.59
C VAL A 19 -7.58 -12.42 -13.58
N SER A 20 -7.59 -13.72 -13.29
CA SER A 20 -6.65 -14.34 -12.34
C SER A 20 -5.18 -14.14 -12.76
N ASP A 21 -4.87 -14.35 -14.04
CA ASP A 21 -3.53 -14.17 -14.60
C ASP A 21 -3.07 -12.70 -14.53
N ALA A 22 -4.01 -11.76 -14.68
CA ALA A 22 -3.73 -10.33 -14.53
C ALA A 22 -3.52 -9.91 -13.06
N GLN A 23 -4.18 -10.57 -12.10
CA GLN A 23 -4.07 -10.26 -10.66
C GLN A 23 -2.81 -10.84 -10.00
N ALA A 24 -2.10 -11.79 -10.63
CA ALA A 24 -0.94 -12.49 -10.04
C ALA A 24 0.37 -11.67 -10.01
N ARG A 25 0.32 -10.34 -10.19
CA ARG A 25 1.52 -9.48 -10.19
C ARG A 25 1.67 -8.84 -8.81
N GLU A 26 2.83 -8.94 -8.19
CA GLU A 26 3.13 -8.31 -6.88
C GLU A 26 3.39 -6.79 -6.95
N ALA A 27 3.32 -6.13 -5.79
CA ALA A 27 3.55 -4.70 -5.63
C ALA A 27 5.05 -4.33 -5.59
N PRO A 28 5.48 -3.23 -6.26
CA PRO A 28 6.89 -2.86 -6.37
C PRO A 28 7.51 -2.25 -5.10
N VAL A 29 6.79 -1.51 -4.25
CA VAL A 29 7.41 -0.84 -3.08
C VAL A 29 7.67 -1.81 -1.93
N GLN A 30 6.83 -2.85 -1.79
CA GLN A 30 6.99 -3.85 -0.73
C GLN A 30 8.33 -4.58 -0.86
N ARG A 31 8.74 -4.91 -2.09
CA ARG A 31 10.08 -5.48 -2.37
C ARG A 31 11.22 -4.50 -2.06
N LEU A 32 10.96 -3.20 -2.15
CA LEU A 32 11.94 -2.14 -1.87
C LEU A 32 12.23 -2.05 -0.37
N ALA A 33 11.19 -2.14 0.47
CA ALA A 33 11.34 -2.22 1.92
C ALA A 33 12.15 -3.46 2.35
N ASP A 34 11.80 -4.63 1.81
CA ASP A 34 12.50 -5.89 2.10
C ASP A 34 13.98 -5.85 1.65
N THR A 35 14.22 -5.23 0.49
CA THR A 35 15.56 -5.07 -0.07
C THR A 35 16.43 -4.12 0.76
N VAL A 36 15.86 -3.04 1.28
CA VAL A 36 16.56 -2.09 2.16
C VAL A 36 16.83 -2.73 3.51
N ALA A 37 15.85 -3.42 4.10
CA ALA A 37 16.00 -4.12 5.38
C ALA A 37 17.11 -5.17 5.32
N GLY A 38 17.21 -5.94 4.24
CA GLY A 38 18.28 -6.90 4.02
C GLY A 38 19.67 -6.24 4.00
N ARG A 39 19.85 -5.16 3.21
CA ARG A 39 21.12 -4.42 3.14
C ARG A 39 21.49 -3.75 4.46
N PHE A 40 20.50 -3.20 5.16
CA PHE A 40 20.68 -2.56 6.46
C PHE A 40 21.15 -3.55 7.51
N CYS A 41 20.55 -4.74 7.59
CA CYS A 41 20.94 -5.80 8.52
C CYS A 41 22.43 -6.16 8.38
N TYR A 42 22.91 -6.34 7.14
CA TYR A 42 24.33 -6.58 6.90
C TYR A 42 25.20 -5.42 7.38
N GLY A 43 24.77 -4.18 7.20
CA GLY A 43 25.49 -3.00 7.69
C GLY A 43 25.56 -2.92 9.23
N VAL A 44 24.48 -3.26 9.93
CA VAL A 44 24.48 -3.28 11.40
C VAL A 44 25.37 -4.41 11.93
N MET A 45 25.30 -5.59 11.32
CA MET A 45 26.14 -6.73 11.70
C MET A 45 27.63 -6.43 11.52
N THR A 46 28.01 -5.75 10.43
CA THR A 46 29.41 -5.37 10.20
C THR A 46 29.87 -4.27 11.18
N ALA A 47 29.02 -3.28 11.48
CA ALA A 47 29.32 -2.26 12.47
C ALA A 47 29.48 -2.84 13.89
N ALA A 48 28.57 -3.72 14.32
CA ALA A 48 28.65 -4.38 15.62
C ALA A 48 29.93 -5.24 15.74
N ALA A 49 30.27 -6.01 14.70
CA ALA A 49 31.51 -6.79 14.66
C ALA A 49 32.76 -5.89 14.69
N ALA A 50 32.75 -4.76 13.98
CA ALA A 50 33.85 -3.79 14.00
C ALA A 50 34.02 -3.18 15.40
N THR A 51 32.93 -2.78 16.06
CA THR A 51 32.94 -2.27 17.44
C THR A 51 33.49 -3.30 18.41
N PHE A 52 33.05 -4.55 18.31
CA PHE A 52 33.55 -5.66 19.13
C PHE A 52 35.06 -5.88 18.94
N LEU A 53 35.53 -5.97 17.69
CA LEU A 53 36.95 -6.21 17.39
C LEU A 53 37.83 -5.02 17.82
N PHE A 54 37.34 -3.79 17.64
CA PHE A 54 38.04 -2.59 18.07
C PHE A 54 38.24 -2.58 19.58
N TRP A 55 37.19 -2.81 20.36
CA TRP A 55 37.27 -2.83 21.83
C TRP A 55 37.95 -4.07 22.40
N LEU A 56 38.08 -5.15 21.63
CA LEU A 56 38.85 -6.32 22.02
C LEU A 56 40.37 -6.12 21.85
N THR A 57 40.79 -5.36 20.84
CA THR A 57 42.21 -5.27 20.43
C THR A 57 42.85 -3.92 20.73
N ALA A 58 42.27 -2.84 20.22
CA ALA A 58 42.84 -1.50 20.23
C ALA A 58 42.30 -0.63 21.36
N GLY A 59 41.02 -0.79 21.72
CA GLY A 59 40.34 -0.02 22.77
C GLY A 59 41.09 0.00 24.11
N PRO A 60 41.50 -1.16 24.66
CA PRO A 60 42.24 -1.23 25.93
C PRO A 60 43.64 -0.60 25.85
N GLN A 61 44.26 -0.58 24.67
CA GLN A 61 45.59 0.01 24.48
C GLN A 61 45.55 1.53 24.31
N LEU A 62 44.50 2.05 23.66
CA LEU A 62 44.29 3.48 23.43
C LEU A 62 43.67 4.19 24.63
N PHE A 63 42.78 3.51 25.36
CA PHE A 63 42.03 4.07 26.48
C PHE A 63 42.08 3.14 27.70
N PRO A 64 43.25 2.97 28.34
CA PRO A 64 43.39 2.10 29.51
C PRO A 64 42.50 2.56 30.69
N GLN A 65 42.19 3.85 30.75
CA GLN A 65 41.35 4.50 31.77
C GLN A 65 39.91 3.95 31.84
N VAL A 66 39.42 3.34 30.75
CA VAL A 66 38.05 2.82 30.65
C VAL A 66 37.89 1.49 31.42
N LEU A 67 39.01 0.85 31.77
CA LEU A 67 39.06 -0.36 32.59
C LEU A 67 39.32 -0.06 34.07
N ASP A 68 39.52 1.21 34.44
CA ASP A 68 39.74 1.59 35.83
C ASP A 68 38.41 1.50 36.61
N PRO A 69 38.33 0.67 37.67
CA PRO A 69 37.09 0.42 38.41
C PRO A 69 36.52 1.67 39.09
N ASP A 70 37.36 2.66 39.41
CA ASP A 70 36.96 3.93 40.05
C ASP A 70 36.23 4.90 39.09
N LEU A 71 36.51 4.82 37.78
CA LEU A 71 35.84 5.60 36.73
C LEU A 71 34.61 4.88 36.18
N ALA A 72 34.71 3.55 36.02
CA ALA A 72 33.60 2.71 35.58
C ALA A 72 32.41 2.75 36.56
N GLY A 73 32.68 2.70 37.88
CA GLY A 73 31.63 2.73 38.91
C GLY A 73 30.97 4.09 39.14
N SER A 74 31.62 5.21 38.83
CA SER A 74 31.08 6.56 39.06
C SER A 74 30.42 7.19 37.83
N GLY A 75 30.94 6.91 36.62
CA GLY A 75 30.39 7.42 35.36
C GLY A 75 29.19 6.63 34.85
N TRP A 76 29.25 5.29 34.87
CA TRP A 76 28.16 4.44 34.38
C TRP A 76 26.95 4.47 35.32
N ALA A 77 27.17 4.37 36.64
CA ALA A 77 26.11 4.47 37.63
C ALA A 77 25.36 5.82 37.57
N ALA A 78 26.05 6.92 37.27
CA ALA A 78 25.42 8.23 37.08
C ALA A 78 24.60 8.32 35.78
N VAL A 79 25.08 7.72 34.69
CA VAL A 79 24.35 7.63 33.41
C VAL A 79 23.13 6.71 33.54
N GLU A 80 23.26 5.59 34.24
CA GLU A 80 22.18 4.63 34.50
C GLU A 80 21.11 5.22 35.43
N ALA A 81 21.52 5.94 36.48
CA ALA A 81 20.61 6.73 37.31
C ALA A 81 19.88 7.82 36.51
N SER A 82 20.55 8.42 35.51
CA SER A 82 19.95 9.42 34.61
C SER A 82 18.94 8.79 33.65
N TYR A 83 19.21 7.59 33.13
CA TYR A 83 18.28 6.82 32.29
C TYR A 83 17.00 6.41 33.05
N HIS A 84 17.13 5.99 34.30
CA HIS A 84 15.98 5.64 35.15
C HIS A 84 15.21 6.84 35.70
N SER A 85 15.75 8.06 35.62
CA SER A 85 15.08 9.28 36.09
C SER A 85 14.02 9.84 35.12
N HIS A 86 13.95 9.36 33.86
CA HIS A 86 13.00 9.85 32.86
C HIS A 86 11.61 9.16 32.89
N GLY A 87 11.33 8.34 33.90
CA GLY A 87 10.04 7.67 34.03
C GLY A 87 9.54 7.55 35.46
N ALA A 88 9.10 8.65 36.06
CA ALA A 88 8.24 8.63 37.26
C ALA A 88 6.80 8.08 36.96
N GLY A 89 6.67 7.18 35.99
CA GLY A 89 5.45 6.52 35.56
C GLY A 89 5.78 5.07 35.22
N GLY A 90 5.71 4.21 36.23
CA GLY A 90 6.18 2.84 36.18
C GLY A 90 5.48 1.95 35.16
N TRP A 91 6.29 1.19 34.43
CA TRP A 91 5.95 -0.14 33.95
C TRP A 91 7.07 -1.09 34.38
N GLY A 92 6.82 -1.90 35.41
CA GLY A 92 7.53 -3.17 35.66
C GLY A 92 8.85 -3.18 36.46
N GLY A 93 9.32 -2.04 37.00
CA GLY A 93 10.62 -1.95 37.72
C GLY A 93 10.58 -2.37 39.19
N GLY A 94 9.98 -3.51 39.53
CA GLY A 94 9.98 -4.05 40.89
C GLY A 94 10.45 -5.49 40.90
N ALA A 95 11.57 -5.75 41.58
CA ALA A 95 12.21 -7.05 41.82
C ALA A 95 12.93 -7.75 40.66
N ALA A 96 12.59 -7.54 39.38
CA ALA A 96 13.31 -8.19 38.26
C ALA A 96 14.62 -7.47 37.84
N ALA A 97 14.74 -6.17 38.10
CA ALA A 97 15.95 -5.38 37.80
C ALA A 97 17.09 -5.62 38.80
N ALA A 98 16.77 -6.04 40.03
CA ALA A 98 17.76 -6.39 41.05
C ALA A 98 18.51 -7.71 40.77
N ALA A 99 18.16 -8.44 39.70
CA ALA A 99 18.84 -9.66 39.28
C ALA A 99 20.02 -9.40 38.32
N PHE A 100 20.25 -8.15 37.89
CA PHE A 100 21.40 -7.75 37.07
C PHE A 100 22.43 -6.91 37.86
N ASP A 101 22.29 -6.82 39.18
CA ASP A 101 23.14 -6.03 40.10
C ASP A 101 24.44 -6.78 40.51
N ASP A 102 25.06 -7.50 39.57
CA ASP A 102 26.39 -8.13 39.70
C ASP A 102 27.44 -7.36 38.86
N ASP A 103 27.31 -6.04 38.79
CA ASP A 103 28.06 -5.14 37.89
C ASP A 103 29.55 -4.98 38.30
N ALA A 104 29.89 -5.25 39.57
CA ALA A 104 31.25 -5.08 40.10
C ALA A 104 32.24 -6.21 39.69
N LEU A 105 31.76 -7.41 39.37
CA LEU A 105 32.62 -8.54 38.93
C LEU A 105 32.77 -8.63 37.40
N LEU A 106 31.89 -7.95 36.66
CA LEU A 106 31.85 -7.96 35.20
C LEU A 106 32.62 -6.78 34.57
N SER A 107 32.91 -5.72 35.34
CA SER A 107 33.56 -4.48 34.88
C SER A 107 35.05 -4.59 34.54
N SER A 108 35.73 -5.69 34.88
CA SER A 108 37.20 -5.77 34.81
C SER A 108 37.75 -6.46 33.55
N SER A 109 36.89 -6.98 32.66
CA SER A 109 37.36 -7.72 31.47
C SER A 109 37.05 -6.98 30.15
N PRO A 110 38.04 -6.79 29.26
CA PRO A 110 37.84 -6.09 27.98
C PRO A 110 36.85 -6.81 27.06
N LEU A 111 36.65 -8.12 27.24
CA LEU A 111 35.66 -8.91 26.51
C LEU A 111 34.23 -8.47 26.86
N ILE A 112 33.93 -8.28 28.15
CA ILE A 112 32.59 -7.87 28.59
C ILE A 112 32.26 -6.47 28.10
N LEU A 113 33.23 -5.54 28.17
CA LEU A 113 33.07 -4.18 27.65
C LEU A 113 32.79 -4.18 26.13
N ALA A 114 33.60 -4.92 25.35
CA ALA A 114 33.42 -5.04 23.91
C ALA A 114 32.06 -5.66 23.54
N LEU A 115 31.59 -6.64 24.32
CA LEU A 115 30.30 -7.28 24.11
C LEU A 115 29.13 -6.35 24.42
N ARG A 116 29.16 -5.60 25.54
CA ARG A 116 28.14 -4.60 25.89
C ARG A 116 27.97 -3.57 24.78
N LEU A 117 29.08 -2.97 24.35
CA LEU A 117 29.06 -1.95 23.30
C LEU A 117 28.61 -2.49 21.93
N ALA A 118 28.94 -3.75 21.61
CA ALA A 118 28.46 -4.39 20.38
C ALA A 118 26.95 -4.66 20.42
N VAL A 119 26.42 -5.07 21.58
CA VAL A 119 24.97 -5.26 21.79
C VAL A 119 24.24 -3.91 21.74
N ASP A 120 24.79 -2.85 22.33
CA ASP A 120 24.21 -1.50 22.28
C ASP A 120 24.05 -1.00 20.84
N VAL A 121 25.08 -1.21 20.00
CA VAL A 121 25.01 -0.88 18.57
C VAL A 121 23.88 -1.65 17.87
N LEU A 122 23.68 -2.92 18.22
CA LEU A 122 22.63 -3.76 17.64
C LEU A 122 21.23 -3.30 18.06
N VAL A 123 21.05 -2.94 19.34
CA VAL A 123 19.77 -2.49 19.91
C VAL A 123 19.39 -1.11 19.39
N VAL A 124 20.34 -0.17 19.37
CA VAL A 124 20.10 1.19 18.86
C VAL A 124 19.76 1.20 17.37
N ALA A 125 20.29 0.24 16.61
CA ALA A 125 20.02 0.11 15.18
C ALA A 125 18.66 -0.53 14.84
N CYS A 126 17.85 -0.95 15.82
CA CYS A 126 16.59 -1.65 15.56
C CYS A 126 15.62 -0.81 14.69
N PRO A 127 15.23 -1.26 13.48
CA PRO A 127 14.51 -0.45 12.51
C PRO A 127 12.98 -0.47 12.73
N CYS A 128 12.51 -0.33 13.97
CA CYS A 128 11.09 -0.42 14.35
C CYS A 128 10.18 0.51 13.53
N ALA A 129 10.66 1.72 13.23
CA ALA A 129 9.90 2.70 12.45
C ALA A 129 9.77 2.30 10.97
N LEU A 130 10.78 1.63 10.40
CA LEU A 130 10.79 1.26 9.00
C LEU A 130 9.73 0.20 8.69
N GLY A 131 9.57 -0.79 9.58
CA GLY A 131 8.58 -1.86 9.41
C GLY A 131 7.12 -1.41 9.52
N LEU A 132 6.85 -0.33 10.25
CA LEU A 132 5.51 0.23 10.40
C LEU A 132 5.18 1.36 9.43
N ALA A 133 6.16 1.95 8.76
CA ALA A 133 5.95 3.08 7.86
C ALA A 133 4.98 2.76 6.71
N THR A 134 5.19 1.64 6.00
CA THR A 134 4.36 1.24 4.86
C THR A 134 2.90 0.94 5.26
N PRO A 135 2.59 0.07 6.25
CA PRO A 135 1.21 -0.22 6.62
C PRO A 135 0.48 1.00 7.20
N THR A 136 1.17 1.89 7.92
CA THR A 136 0.55 3.12 8.43
C THR A 136 0.22 4.10 7.30
N ALA A 137 1.11 4.28 6.33
CA ALA A 137 0.86 5.10 5.15
C ALA A 137 -0.34 4.57 4.32
N VAL A 138 -0.36 3.26 4.04
CA VAL A 138 -1.45 2.61 3.30
C VAL A 138 -2.79 2.75 4.03
N LEU A 139 -2.81 2.56 5.36
CA LEU A 139 -4.01 2.69 6.18
C LEU A 139 -4.56 4.13 6.13
N VAL A 140 -3.69 5.12 6.37
CA VAL A 140 -4.11 6.54 6.36
C VAL A 140 -4.57 6.95 4.96
N ALA A 141 -3.84 6.59 3.92
CA ALA A 141 -4.20 6.88 2.53
C ALA A 141 -5.55 6.26 2.15
N SER A 142 -5.79 5.00 2.50
CA SER A 142 -7.07 4.31 2.27
C SER A 142 -8.21 4.99 3.03
N SER A 143 -7.98 5.35 4.30
CA SER A 143 -8.99 6.03 5.12
C SER A 143 -9.38 7.40 4.56
N LEU A 144 -8.41 8.14 4.03
CA LEU A 144 -8.61 9.45 3.44
C LEU A 144 -9.28 9.36 2.06
N GLY A 145 -8.91 8.36 1.26
CA GLY A 145 -9.54 8.05 -0.02
C GLY A 145 -11.03 7.70 0.14
N ALA A 146 -11.34 6.83 1.11
CA ALA A 146 -12.72 6.43 1.41
C ALA A 146 -13.60 7.64 1.78
N ARG A 147 -13.07 8.59 2.57
CA ARG A 147 -13.77 9.86 2.91
C ARG A 147 -14.06 10.75 1.69
N ARG A 148 -13.36 10.54 0.57
CA ARG A 148 -13.57 11.25 -0.69
C ARG A 148 -14.32 10.42 -1.73
N GLY A 149 -14.91 9.28 -1.34
CA GLY A 149 -15.63 8.39 -2.24
C GLY A 149 -14.72 7.53 -3.14
N LEU A 150 -13.42 7.46 -2.84
CA LEU A 150 -12.47 6.60 -3.55
C LEU A 150 -12.37 5.26 -2.82
N LEU A 151 -12.89 4.21 -3.44
CA LEU A 151 -12.77 2.84 -2.92
C LEU A 151 -11.52 2.17 -3.50
N VAL A 152 -10.48 2.04 -2.69
CA VAL A 152 -9.26 1.33 -3.06
C VAL A 152 -9.23 -0.03 -2.36
N ARG A 153 -9.01 -1.10 -3.13
CA ARG A 153 -8.94 -2.48 -2.62
C ARG A 153 -7.51 -3.00 -2.73
N GLY A 154 -6.77 -2.95 -1.61
CA GLY A 154 -5.37 -3.39 -1.53
C GLY A 154 -4.37 -2.23 -1.45
N GLY A 155 -3.26 -2.44 -0.73
CA GLY A 155 -2.18 -1.45 -0.61
C GLY A 155 -1.32 -1.36 -1.87
N ASP A 156 -1.18 -2.47 -2.58
CA ASP A 156 -0.49 -2.57 -3.86
C ASP A 156 -1.11 -1.68 -4.95
N VAL A 157 -2.44 -1.50 -4.91
CA VAL A 157 -3.16 -0.63 -5.83
C VAL A 157 -2.80 0.84 -5.60
N LEU A 158 -2.67 1.28 -4.34
CA LEU A 158 -2.25 2.65 -4.03
C LEU A 158 -0.83 2.93 -4.53
N GLU A 159 0.07 1.96 -4.39
CA GLU A 159 1.44 2.07 -4.88
C GLU A 159 1.48 2.15 -6.40
N ARG A 160 0.74 1.28 -7.10
CA ARG A 160 0.70 1.27 -8.56
C ARG A 160 0.07 2.53 -9.11
N LEU A 161 -0.98 3.03 -8.46
CA LEU A 161 -1.65 4.26 -8.86
C LEU A 161 -0.69 5.46 -8.89
N ALA A 162 0.31 5.49 -8.00
CA ALA A 162 1.34 6.54 -7.99
C ALA A 162 2.25 6.52 -9.24
N ALA A 163 2.38 5.37 -9.90
CA ALA A 163 3.18 5.20 -11.11
C ALA A 163 2.34 5.26 -12.40
N VAL A 164 1.01 5.39 -12.32
CA VAL A 164 0.14 5.45 -13.50
C VAL A 164 0.28 6.81 -14.18
N ASP A 165 0.72 6.79 -15.44
CA ASP A 165 0.82 7.94 -16.33
C ASP A 165 -0.30 7.97 -17.39
N THR A 166 -0.87 6.80 -17.71
CA THR A 166 -1.85 6.63 -18.78
C THR A 166 -3.15 6.06 -18.23
N VAL A 167 -4.28 6.71 -18.55
CA VAL A 167 -5.62 6.27 -18.15
C VAL A 167 -6.43 5.93 -19.40
N VAL A 168 -6.86 4.67 -19.51
CA VAL A 168 -7.78 4.20 -20.55
C VAL A 168 -9.16 4.07 -19.93
N LEU A 169 -10.11 4.85 -20.43
CA LEU A 169 -11.49 4.85 -19.94
C LEU A 169 -12.38 4.07 -20.90
N ASP A 170 -13.16 3.14 -20.37
CA ASP A 170 -14.24 2.54 -21.13
C ASP A 170 -15.32 3.60 -21.43
N LYS A 171 -15.97 3.52 -22.59
CA LYS A 171 -16.98 4.50 -22.98
C LYS A 171 -18.32 4.18 -22.31
N THR A 172 -18.83 2.98 -22.54
CA THR A 172 -20.21 2.64 -22.22
C THR A 172 -20.36 2.30 -20.74
N GLY A 173 -21.14 3.08 -20.00
CA GLY A 173 -21.37 2.84 -18.56
C GLY A 173 -20.26 3.37 -17.63
N THR A 174 -19.18 3.93 -18.18
CA THR A 174 -18.16 4.70 -17.41
C THR A 174 -18.20 6.18 -17.79
N LEU A 175 -17.96 6.52 -19.07
CA LEU A 175 -18.08 7.90 -19.55
C LEU A 175 -19.54 8.27 -19.85
N THR A 176 -20.38 7.28 -20.19
CA THR A 176 -21.79 7.49 -20.51
C THR A 176 -22.70 6.98 -19.39
N GLU A 177 -23.91 7.54 -19.31
CA GLU A 177 -24.95 7.10 -18.36
C GLU A 177 -25.43 5.65 -18.57
N GLY A 178 -24.94 4.94 -19.59
CA GLY A 178 -25.40 3.61 -19.98
C GLY A 178 -26.84 3.57 -20.50
N LYS A 179 -27.47 4.74 -20.68
CA LYS A 179 -28.84 4.91 -21.19
C LYS A 179 -28.79 5.65 -22.51
N LEU A 180 -29.16 4.96 -23.59
CA LEU A 180 -29.27 5.59 -24.91
C LEU A 180 -30.50 6.51 -24.93
N LYS A 181 -30.31 7.73 -25.41
CA LYS A 181 -31.36 8.74 -25.59
C LYS A 181 -31.32 9.22 -27.04
N VAL A 182 -32.48 9.31 -27.67
CA VAL A 182 -32.61 9.92 -29.00
C VAL A 182 -32.45 11.42 -28.86
N LEU A 183 -31.43 12.00 -29.49
CA LEU A 183 -31.12 13.44 -29.39
C LEU A 183 -31.81 14.29 -30.46
N GLY A 184 -32.20 13.66 -31.57
CA GLY A 184 -32.87 14.34 -32.67
C GLY A 184 -33.27 13.35 -33.75
N VAL A 185 -34.30 13.71 -34.50
CA VAL A 185 -34.79 12.95 -35.64
C VAL A 185 -34.67 13.84 -36.86
N GLN A 186 -33.95 13.37 -37.87
CA GLN A 186 -33.85 14.07 -39.14
C GLN A 186 -34.58 13.26 -40.20
N VAL A 187 -35.69 13.82 -40.68
CA VAL A 187 -36.46 13.21 -41.77
C VAL A 187 -35.87 13.68 -43.09
N ALA A 188 -35.46 12.73 -43.94
CA ALA A 188 -35.01 13.06 -45.28
C ALA A 188 -36.18 13.66 -46.07
N ARG A 189 -36.01 14.88 -46.59
CA ARG A 189 -36.97 15.47 -47.53
C ARG A 189 -36.91 14.68 -48.82
N THR A 190 -37.96 13.91 -49.11
CA THR A 190 -38.13 13.29 -50.41
C THR A 190 -38.41 14.40 -51.43
N HIS A 191 -37.50 14.62 -52.37
CA HIS A 191 -37.68 15.49 -53.54
C HIS A 191 -38.64 14.84 -54.55
N THR A 192 -39.85 14.49 -54.13
CA THR A 192 -40.96 14.13 -55.01
C THR A 192 -42.26 14.35 -54.25
N ALA A 193 -42.93 15.46 -54.50
CA ALA A 193 -44.37 15.57 -54.29
C ALA A 193 -44.97 16.25 -55.52
N PRO A 194 -46.04 15.70 -56.11
CA PRO A 194 -47.22 16.48 -56.39
C PRO A 194 -48.13 16.44 -55.16
N GLU A 195 -48.61 17.62 -54.78
CA GLU A 195 -49.57 17.85 -53.72
C GLU A 195 -50.85 17.03 -53.94
N ALA A 196 -51.25 16.26 -52.93
CA ALA A 196 -52.62 15.76 -52.83
C ALA A 196 -53.20 16.25 -51.50
N SER A 197 -54.06 17.24 -51.65
CA SER A 197 -54.90 17.91 -50.68
C SER A 197 -55.91 16.99 -49.98
N GLY A 198 -56.02 17.18 -48.67
CA GLY A 198 -57.28 17.15 -47.91
C GLY A 198 -57.82 15.79 -47.47
N ILE A 199 -57.89 15.57 -46.14
CA ILE A 199 -59.12 15.41 -45.33
C ILE A 199 -58.66 15.16 -43.87
N GLY A 200 -59.25 15.90 -42.93
CA GLY A 200 -58.73 16.07 -41.57
C GLY A 200 -58.99 14.94 -40.58
N SER A 201 -58.25 14.97 -39.46
CA SER A 201 -58.65 14.51 -38.13
C SER A 201 -57.55 14.79 -37.10
N GLY A 202 -57.78 15.77 -36.20
CA GLY A 202 -57.56 15.62 -34.75
C GLY A 202 -56.18 15.39 -34.11
N ASN A 203 -55.05 15.25 -34.80
CA ASN A 203 -53.77 15.06 -34.11
C ASN A 203 -52.61 15.67 -34.89
N SER A 204 -51.86 16.59 -34.29
CA SER A 204 -50.69 17.22 -34.90
C SER A 204 -49.48 16.27 -34.84
N ASP A 205 -49.59 15.09 -35.45
CA ASP A 205 -48.45 14.16 -35.57
C ASP A 205 -47.46 14.74 -36.58
N THR A 206 -46.27 15.09 -36.10
CA THR A 206 -45.20 15.56 -36.98
C THR A 206 -44.63 14.41 -37.79
N PRO A 207 -44.04 14.65 -38.98
CA PRO A 207 -43.35 13.60 -39.73
C PRO A 207 -42.22 12.92 -38.93
N GLU A 208 -41.65 13.61 -37.93
CA GLU A 208 -40.69 13.03 -36.98
C GLU A 208 -41.34 11.99 -36.05
N ASP A 209 -42.54 12.26 -35.54
CA ASP A 209 -43.29 11.33 -34.67
C ASP A 209 -43.67 10.05 -35.40
N ALA A 210 -44.02 10.14 -36.69
CA ALA A 210 -44.32 8.97 -37.51
C ALA A 210 -43.09 8.06 -37.70
N VAL A 211 -41.92 8.65 -37.96
CA VAL A 211 -40.66 7.91 -38.09
C VAL A 211 -40.26 7.28 -36.76
N LEU A 212 -40.39 8.01 -35.65
CA LEU A 212 -40.14 7.50 -34.30
C LEU A 212 -41.04 6.32 -33.95
N ARG A 213 -42.35 6.41 -34.22
CA ARG A 213 -43.29 5.29 -33.96
C ARG A 213 -42.93 4.05 -34.77
N LEU A 214 -42.54 4.21 -36.04
CA LEU A 214 -42.14 3.10 -36.89
C LEU A 214 -40.83 2.46 -36.38
N ALA A 215 -39.82 3.28 -36.08
CA ALA A 215 -38.55 2.80 -35.52
C ALA A 215 -38.76 2.07 -34.18
N ALA A 216 -39.58 2.63 -33.30
CA ALA A 216 -39.92 2.02 -32.01
C ALA A 216 -40.66 0.68 -32.18
N ALA A 217 -41.56 0.56 -33.16
CA ALA A 217 -42.25 -0.70 -33.43
C ALA A 217 -41.29 -1.79 -33.90
N VAL A 218 -40.34 -1.44 -34.80
CA VAL A 218 -39.33 -2.37 -35.31
C VAL A 218 -38.35 -2.79 -34.20
N GLU A 219 -37.89 -1.85 -33.39
CA GLU A 219 -36.92 -2.09 -32.30
C GLU A 219 -37.59 -2.60 -31.01
N SER A 220 -38.92 -2.74 -30.95
CA SER A 220 -39.63 -3.14 -29.73
C SER A 220 -39.21 -4.51 -29.18
N ALA A 221 -38.63 -5.36 -30.03
CA ALA A 221 -38.16 -6.70 -29.69
C ALA A 221 -36.64 -6.83 -29.55
N THR A 222 -35.87 -5.75 -29.75
CA THR A 222 -34.40 -5.77 -29.68
C THR A 222 -33.90 -5.31 -28.30
N ARG A 223 -32.70 -5.77 -27.93
CA ARG A 223 -31.95 -5.29 -26.76
C ARG A 223 -30.51 -5.03 -27.21
N HIS A 224 -30.36 -4.00 -28.05
CA HIS A 224 -29.07 -3.49 -28.47
C HIS A 224 -28.54 -2.43 -27.50
#